data_AF-A0A7W8JQ65-F1
#
_entry.id   AF-A0A7W8JQ65-F1
#
_cell.length_a   1.000
_cell.length_b   1.000
_cell.length_c   1.000
_cell.angle_alpha   90.00
_cell.angle_beta   90.00
_cell.angle_gamma   90.00
#
_symmetry.space_group_name_H-M   'P 1'
#
loop_
_entity.id
_entity.type
_entity.pdbx_description
1 polymer ?
#
loop_
_entity_poly.entity_id
_entity_poly.type
_entity_poly.pdbx_seq_one_letter_code
_entity_poly.pdbx_strand_id
1 'polypeptide(L)'
;MVSKLNRWAFGVLFGFAGLACATPALPASSVASDAVRQAMVVPPPPAPAPIVRRAPAPALVARPQATAQAQAAQARAAAVAQAQREQAQARPAAPAPVAAITARGRSAIVRATAYNSLAGQTDSTPFITATGTRTRPGVVALSRDMLRSFPYGTRITIEDLSGRYNNLLRGRTFIVEDTMAARKTGSLDIWMSTRSQAINFGARQVRITAIR
;
A
#
# COMPACT_ATOMS: atom_id res chain seq x y z
N MET A 1 -51.22 9.66 50.06
CA MET A 1 -50.70 10.95 49.54
C MET A 1 -49.77 10.65 48.38
N VAL A 2 -50.35 10.49 47.19
CA VAL A 2 -50.26 11.38 46.01
C VAL A 2 -48.90 11.35 45.30
N SER A 3 -48.96 10.68 44.14
CA SER A 3 -48.02 10.68 43.02
C SER A 3 -47.60 12.08 42.57
N LYS A 4 -46.32 12.25 42.23
CA LYS A 4 -45.87 13.33 41.32
C LYS A 4 -44.91 12.77 40.28
N LEU A 5 -45.51 12.24 39.21
CA LEU A 5 -44.98 12.27 37.85
C LEU A 5 -44.45 13.68 37.55
N ASN A 6 -43.17 13.81 37.19
CA ASN A 6 -42.69 15.03 36.56
C ASN A 6 -42.47 14.79 35.07
N ARG A 7 -43.43 15.29 34.31
CA ARG A 7 -43.49 15.35 32.85
C ARG A 7 -42.54 16.45 32.38
N TRP A 8 -41.52 16.12 31.60
CA TRP A 8 -40.85 17.09 30.75
C TRP A 8 -41.05 16.66 29.31
N ALA A 9 -42.16 17.14 28.76
CA ALA A 9 -42.40 17.23 27.34
C ALA A 9 -41.68 18.48 26.83
N PHE A 10 -40.68 18.30 25.96
CA PHE A 10 -40.19 19.39 25.12
C PHE A 10 -40.33 19.02 23.65
N GLY A 11 -41.32 19.69 23.06
CA GLY A 11 -41.51 20.09 21.67
C GLY A 11 -40.56 19.54 20.61
N VAL A 12 -41.17 18.76 19.74
CA VAL A 12 -40.79 18.50 18.35
C VAL A 12 -40.52 19.81 17.59
N LEU A 13 -39.39 19.88 16.89
CA LEU A 13 -39.29 20.61 15.63
C LEU A 13 -38.41 19.82 14.65
N PHE A 14 -39.03 18.82 14.00
CA PHE A 14 -38.45 18.14 12.84
C PHE A 14 -38.61 19.08 11.64
N GLY A 15 -37.54 19.77 11.26
CA GLY A 15 -37.48 20.49 9.99
C GLY A 15 -37.36 19.49 8.83
N PHE A 16 -38.48 19.19 8.19
CA PHE A 16 -38.52 18.54 6.87
C PHE A 16 -38.06 19.56 5.82
N ALA A 17 -36.77 19.59 5.51
CA ALA A 17 -36.27 20.21 4.28
C ALA A 17 -36.39 19.17 3.15
N GLY A 18 -37.15 19.53 2.12
CA GLY A 18 -37.61 18.64 1.06
C GLY A 18 -36.51 17.91 0.29
N LEU A 19 -36.78 16.64 0.04
CA LEU A 19 -36.16 15.84 -1.03
C LEU A 19 -36.56 16.44 -2.39
N ALA A 20 -35.66 17.16 -3.03
CA ALA A 20 -35.73 17.40 -4.47
C ALA A 20 -34.86 16.34 -5.17
N CYS A 21 -35.47 15.20 -5.51
CA CYS A 21 -34.87 14.24 -6.43
C CYS A 21 -34.87 14.84 -7.84
N ALA A 22 -33.76 15.43 -8.27
CA ALA A 22 -33.54 15.76 -9.67
C ALA A 22 -33.10 14.47 -10.40
N THR A 23 -34.02 13.86 -11.13
CA THR A 23 -33.74 12.82 -12.12
C THR A 23 -32.95 13.43 -13.28
N PRO A 24 -31.75 12.96 -13.63
CA PRO A 24 -31.13 13.35 -14.89
C PRO A 24 -31.91 12.71 -16.05
N ALA A 25 -32.56 13.54 -16.86
CA ALA A 25 -33.17 13.13 -18.11
C ALA A 25 -32.07 12.57 -19.05
N LEU A 26 -32.28 11.34 -19.52
CA LEU A 26 -31.43 10.73 -20.54
C LEU A 26 -31.53 11.54 -21.84
N PRO A 27 -30.42 11.84 -22.54
CA PRO A 27 -30.47 12.50 -23.83
C PRO A 27 -31.16 11.60 -24.87
N ALA A 28 -32.04 12.19 -25.68
CA ALA A 28 -32.77 11.52 -26.75
C ALA A 28 -31.82 10.88 -27.77
N SER A 29 -32.20 9.69 -28.23
CA SER A 29 -31.45 8.76 -29.09
C SER A 29 -31.13 9.25 -30.51
N SER A 30 -31.43 10.50 -30.87
CA SER A 30 -31.22 11.02 -32.22
C SER A 30 -29.78 11.45 -32.52
N VAL A 31 -28.97 11.77 -31.51
CA VAL A 31 -27.57 12.20 -31.72
C VAL A 31 -26.65 11.02 -32.10
N ALA A 32 -27.02 9.80 -31.72
CA ALA A 32 -26.26 8.60 -32.06
C ALA A 32 -26.49 8.12 -33.51
N SER A 33 -27.61 8.49 -34.13
CA SER A 33 -27.97 8.04 -35.50
C SER A 33 -27.30 8.86 -36.61
N ASP A 34 -27.02 10.14 -36.39
CA ASP A 34 -26.36 10.99 -37.40
C ASP A 34 -24.85 10.72 -37.51
N ALA A 35 -24.21 10.32 -36.41
CA ALA A 35 -22.78 9.97 -36.41
C ALA A 35 -22.48 8.70 -37.23
N VAL A 36 -23.40 7.72 -37.25
CA VAL A 36 -23.21 6.47 -38.02
C VAL A 36 -23.46 6.69 -39.51
N ARG A 37 -24.39 7.58 -39.89
CA ARG A 37 -24.66 7.91 -41.31
C ARG A 37 -23.51 8.66 -41.98
N GLN A 38 -22.82 9.54 -41.26
CA GLN A 38 -21.67 10.28 -41.82
C GLN A 38 -20.44 9.39 -42.07
N ALA A 39 -20.31 8.24 -41.39
CA ALA A 39 -19.18 7.34 -41.58
C ALA A 39 -19.32 6.38 -42.79
N MET A 40 -20.53 6.24 -43.38
CA MET A 40 -20.80 5.29 -44.46
C MET A 40 -20.76 5.89 -45.88
N VAL A 41 -20.49 7.19 -46.03
CA VAL A 41 -20.39 7.82 -47.36
C VAL A 41 -18.95 7.69 -47.88
N VAL A 42 -18.73 6.68 -48.72
CA VAL A 42 -17.50 6.52 -49.52
C VAL A 42 -17.59 7.48 -50.73
N PRO A 43 -16.70 8.46 -50.89
CA PRO A 43 -16.69 9.31 -52.08
C PRO A 43 -16.21 8.53 -53.32
N PRO A 44 -16.77 8.79 -54.52
CA PRO A 44 -16.35 8.12 -55.74
C PRO A 44 -14.92 8.56 -56.15
N PRO A 45 -14.14 7.67 -56.79
CA PRO A 45 -12.78 7.99 -57.23
C PRO A 45 -12.78 9.05 -58.35
N PRO A 46 -11.80 9.97 -58.38
CA PRO A 46 -11.69 10.97 -59.44
C PRO A 46 -11.23 10.36 -60.77
N ALA A 47 -11.77 10.88 -61.87
CA ALA A 47 -11.47 10.47 -63.24
C ALA A 47 -10.00 10.74 -63.64
N PRO A 48 -9.41 9.96 -64.58
CA PRO A 48 -8.02 10.12 -64.97
C PRO A 48 -7.79 11.37 -65.85
N ALA A 49 -6.82 12.20 -65.46
CA ALA A 49 -6.33 13.33 -66.24
C ALA A 49 -5.34 12.88 -67.35
N PRO A 50 -5.21 13.62 -68.46
CA PRO A 50 -4.38 13.22 -69.59
C PRO A 50 -2.88 13.32 -69.29
N ILE A 51 -2.12 12.31 -69.74
CA ILE A 51 -0.67 12.19 -69.58
C ILE A 51 0.02 13.15 -70.55
N VAL A 52 0.57 14.24 -70.03
CA VAL A 52 1.52 15.11 -70.77
C VAL A 52 2.95 14.64 -70.45
N ARG A 53 3.67 14.14 -71.46
CA ARG A 53 5.09 13.77 -71.32
C ARG A 53 5.94 15.04 -71.15
N ARG A 54 6.47 15.25 -69.94
CA ARG A 54 7.48 16.29 -69.65
C ARG A 54 8.88 15.67 -69.71
N ALA A 55 9.77 16.28 -70.49
CA ALA A 55 11.19 15.93 -70.58
C ALA A 55 11.95 16.19 -69.26
N PRO A 56 13.09 15.50 -68.99
CA PRO A 56 13.67 15.42 -67.65
C PRO A 56 14.45 16.67 -67.23
N ALA A 57 14.27 17.08 -65.96
CA ALA A 57 15.09 18.06 -65.26
C ALA A 57 16.17 17.37 -64.39
N PRO A 58 17.34 18.00 -64.14
CA PRO A 58 18.51 17.31 -63.58
C PRO A 58 18.38 16.99 -62.09
N ALA A 59 19.03 15.90 -61.68
CA ALA A 59 19.00 15.33 -60.35
C ALA A 59 19.51 16.31 -59.27
N LEU A 60 18.66 16.62 -58.29
CA LEU A 60 19.02 17.32 -57.07
C LEU A 60 19.65 16.31 -56.09
N VAL A 61 20.89 16.58 -55.67
CA VAL A 61 21.68 15.72 -54.78
C VAL A 61 21.04 15.66 -53.39
N ALA A 62 20.55 14.49 -52.97
CA ALA A 62 20.03 14.24 -51.63
C ALA A 62 21.17 13.86 -50.66
N ARG A 63 21.37 14.65 -49.60
CA ARG A 63 22.11 14.31 -48.36
C ARG A 63 21.46 15.10 -47.20
N PRO A 64 21.56 14.74 -45.90
CA PRO A 64 21.82 13.46 -45.24
C PRO A 64 20.88 13.30 -44.02
N GLN A 65 19.59 12.96 -44.20
CA GLN A 65 18.66 12.85 -43.05
C GLN A 65 18.88 11.56 -42.22
N ALA A 66 19.41 10.51 -42.84
CA ALA A 66 19.61 9.20 -42.18
C ALA A 66 20.67 9.23 -41.07
N THR A 67 21.74 10.02 -41.22
CA THR A 67 22.83 10.08 -40.25
C THR A 67 22.43 10.79 -38.95
N ALA A 68 21.62 11.86 -39.05
CA ALA A 68 21.13 12.60 -37.88
C ALA A 68 20.15 11.77 -37.03
N GLN A 69 19.27 11.00 -37.69
CA GLN A 69 18.33 10.11 -36.99
C GLN A 69 19.06 8.97 -36.26
N ALA A 70 20.11 8.40 -36.88
CA ALA A 70 20.93 7.36 -36.26
C ALA A 70 21.67 7.88 -35.01
N GLN A 71 22.23 9.10 -35.06
CA GLN A 71 22.91 9.72 -33.92
C GLN A 71 21.95 10.01 -32.77
N ALA A 72 20.73 10.49 -33.06
CA ALA A 72 19.71 10.74 -32.03
C ALA A 72 19.24 9.45 -31.33
N ALA A 73 19.14 8.33 -32.07
CA ALA A 73 18.78 7.04 -31.49
C ALA A 73 19.87 6.51 -30.54
N GLN A 74 21.15 6.66 -30.92
CA GLN A 74 22.29 6.26 -30.08
C GLN A 74 22.37 7.07 -28.78
N ALA A 75 22.11 8.38 -28.82
CA ALA A 75 22.10 9.23 -27.63
C ALA A 75 20.99 8.85 -26.62
N ARG A 76 19.79 8.51 -27.12
CA ARG A 76 18.67 8.05 -26.26
C ARG A 76 18.97 6.70 -25.59
N ALA A 77 19.57 5.77 -26.33
CA ALA A 77 19.97 4.47 -25.79
C ALA A 77 21.03 4.62 -24.67
N ALA A 78 21.99 5.52 -24.84
CA ALA A 78 23.00 5.82 -23.82
C ALA A 78 22.39 6.43 -22.55
N ALA A 79 21.43 7.35 -22.69
CA ALA A 79 20.74 7.96 -21.54
C ALA A 79 19.92 6.94 -20.73
N VAL A 80 19.22 6.02 -21.40
CA VAL A 80 18.47 4.94 -20.72
C VAL A 80 19.42 3.99 -19.98
N ALA A 81 20.57 3.65 -20.58
CA ALA A 81 21.57 2.80 -19.94
C ALA A 81 22.20 3.46 -18.70
N GLN A 82 22.42 4.77 -18.72
CA GLN A 82 22.90 5.52 -17.54
C GLN A 82 21.87 5.53 -16.42
N ALA A 83 20.60 5.84 -16.74
CA ALA A 83 19.52 5.84 -15.76
C ALA A 83 19.32 4.46 -15.10
N GLN A 84 19.45 3.37 -15.88
CA GLN A 84 19.39 2.01 -15.34
C GLN A 84 20.57 1.67 -14.41
N ARG A 85 21.78 2.18 -14.70
CA ARG A 85 22.96 2.00 -13.83
C ARG A 85 22.82 2.77 -12.52
N GLU A 86 22.32 4.00 -12.58
CA GLU A 86 22.04 4.80 -11.38
C GLU A 86 20.97 4.14 -10.51
N GLN A 87 19.89 3.62 -11.09
CA GLN A 87 18.86 2.86 -10.37
C GLN A 87 19.41 1.56 -9.76
N ALA A 88 20.33 0.88 -10.45
CA ALA A 88 20.99 -0.32 -9.93
C ALA A 88 21.94 0.01 -8.76
N GLN A 89 22.65 1.13 -8.82
CA GLN A 89 23.52 1.62 -7.75
C GLN A 89 22.73 2.19 -6.56
N ALA A 90 21.54 2.73 -6.79
CA ALA A 90 20.67 3.29 -5.77
C ALA A 90 19.82 2.25 -5.01
N ARG A 91 19.93 0.95 -5.32
CA ARG A 91 19.21 -0.09 -4.58
C ARG A 91 19.84 -0.24 -3.19
N PRO A 92 19.15 0.15 -2.09
CA PRO A 92 19.73 0.02 -0.77
C PRO A 92 19.93 -1.45 -0.44
N ALA A 93 21.12 -1.77 0.07
CA ALA A 93 21.45 -3.09 0.58
C ALA A 93 20.39 -3.53 1.60
N ALA A 94 19.91 -4.77 1.47
CA ALA A 94 18.98 -5.35 2.42
C ALA A 94 19.55 -5.22 3.85
N PRO A 95 18.78 -4.73 4.83
CA PRO A 95 19.28 -4.64 6.20
C PRO A 95 19.38 -6.06 6.77
N ALA A 96 20.61 -6.47 7.08
CA ALA A 96 20.87 -7.63 7.91
C ALA A 96 20.35 -7.34 9.34
N PRO A 97 19.62 -8.27 10.00
CA PRO A 97 19.28 -8.11 11.39
C PRO A 97 20.51 -8.48 12.23
N VAL A 98 21.40 -7.53 12.46
CA VAL A 98 22.47 -7.69 13.45
C VAL A 98 21.97 -7.04 14.74
N ALA A 99 21.75 -7.87 15.75
CA ALA A 99 21.41 -7.41 17.09
C ALA A 99 22.57 -6.56 17.64
N ALA A 100 22.44 -5.24 17.56
CA ALA A 100 23.40 -4.32 18.16
C ALA A 100 23.04 -4.16 19.64
N ILE A 101 23.89 -4.66 20.54
CA ILE A 101 23.80 -4.36 21.96
C ILE A 101 24.20 -2.89 22.12
N THR A 102 23.20 -2.01 22.22
CA THR A 102 23.44 -0.60 22.55
C THR A 102 23.43 -0.47 24.07
N ALA A 103 24.12 0.52 24.63
CA ALA A 103 24.32 0.73 26.08
C ALA A 103 23.04 0.86 26.95
N ARG A 104 21.83 0.69 26.39
CA ARG A 104 20.53 0.72 27.09
C ARG A 104 19.79 -0.61 27.14
N GLY A 105 20.44 -1.73 26.80
CA GLY A 105 19.86 -3.08 26.89
C GLY A 105 20.07 -3.93 25.63
N ARG A 106 19.48 -5.13 25.61
CA ARG A 106 19.45 -5.99 24.42
C ARG A 106 18.55 -5.35 23.35
N SER A 107 19.05 -5.19 22.14
CA SER A 107 18.25 -4.69 21.01
C SER A 107 18.44 -5.55 19.76
N ALA A 108 17.39 -5.68 18.96
CA ALA A 108 17.42 -6.45 17.72
C ALA A 108 16.51 -5.82 16.66
N ILE A 109 16.88 -6.00 15.39
CA ILE A 109 16.01 -5.66 14.26
C ILE A 109 15.28 -6.93 13.85
N VAL A 110 13.95 -6.87 13.77
CA VAL A 110 13.10 -8.01 13.45
C VAL A 110 12.02 -7.61 12.46
N ARG A 111 11.49 -8.59 11.74
CA ARG A 111 10.28 -8.40 10.94
C ARG A 111 9.06 -8.44 11.85
N ALA A 112 8.35 -7.32 11.98
CA ALA A 112 7.08 -7.26 12.68
C ALA A 112 5.89 -7.50 11.75
N THR A 113 4.94 -8.26 12.24
CA THR A 113 3.57 -8.39 11.73
C THR A 113 2.59 -8.07 12.86
N ALA A 114 1.29 -8.11 12.54
CA ALA A 114 0.24 -8.05 13.54
C ALA A 114 -0.75 -9.19 13.35
N TYR A 115 -1.25 -9.73 14.45
CA TYR A 115 -2.26 -10.79 14.48
C TYR A 115 -3.43 -10.40 15.37
N ASN A 116 -4.54 -11.12 15.22
CA ASN A 116 -5.70 -10.97 16.07
C ASN A 116 -6.32 -12.33 16.42
N SER A 117 -6.95 -12.41 17.59
CA SER A 117 -7.52 -13.63 18.15
C SER A 117 -8.88 -14.04 17.54
N LEU A 118 -9.13 -13.80 16.24
CA LEU A 118 -10.37 -14.29 15.63
C LEU A 118 -10.35 -15.81 15.57
N ALA A 119 -11.45 -16.44 15.99
CA ALA A 119 -11.63 -17.90 16.12
C ALA A 119 -11.46 -18.73 14.83
N GLY A 120 -11.06 -18.12 13.72
CA GLY A 120 -10.72 -18.79 12.46
C GLY A 120 -9.25 -18.64 12.03
N GLN A 121 -8.37 -18.06 12.86
CA GLN A 121 -6.94 -17.85 12.54
C GLN A 121 -5.97 -18.45 13.56
N THR A 122 -6.48 -19.00 14.66
CA THR A 122 -5.71 -19.59 15.75
C THR A 122 -6.28 -20.95 16.12
N ASP A 123 -5.56 -21.72 16.94
CA ASP A 123 -6.01 -23.02 17.45
C ASP A 123 -7.28 -22.93 18.33
N SER A 124 -7.64 -24.04 18.98
CA SER A 124 -8.80 -24.15 19.86
C SER A 124 -8.81 -23.18 21.05
N THR A 125 -7.74 -22.40 21.27
CA THR A 125 -7.60 -21.43 22.37
C THR A 125 -7.15 -20.03 21.91
N PRO A 126 -7.94 -19.32 21.07
CA PRO A 126 -7.57 -18.04 20.43
C PRO A 126 -7.10 -16.93 21.38
N PHE A 127 -7.54 -16.98 22.64
CA PHE A 127 -7.32 -15.94 23.63
C PHE A 127 -6.30 -16.31 24.69
N ILE A 128 -5.64 -17.46 24.59
CA ILE A 128 -4.64 -17.93 25.56
C ILE A 128 -3.27 -17.83 24.91
N THR A 129 -2.34 -17.10 25.53
CA THR A 129 -0.96 -17.00 25.06
C THR A 129 -0.16 -18.25 25.42
N ALA A 130 1.03 -18.43 24.83
CA ALA A 130 1.95 -19.50 25.23
C ALA A 130 2.29 -19.54 26.74
N THR A 131 2.16 -18.40 27.43
CA THR A 131 2.37 -18.29 28.90
C THR A 131 1.11 -18.60 29.72
N GLY A 132 -0.02 -18.92 29.08
CA GLY A 132 -1.30 -19.22 29.74
C GLY A 132 -2.13 -17.99 30.10
N THR A 133 -1.70 -16.78 29.72
CA THR A 133 -2.41 -15.52 30.01
C THR A 133 -3.41 -15.17 28.92
N ARG A 134 -4.39 -14.30 29.22
CA ARG A 134 -5.32 -13.81 28.20
C ARG A 134 -4.65 -12.80 27.27
N THR A 135 -4.94 -12.88 25.97
CA THR A 135 -4.48 -11.89 25.00
C THR A 135 -5.03 -10.50 25.30
N ARG A 136 -4.15 -9.49 25.26
CA ARG A 136 -4.48 -8.09 25.58
C ARG A 136 -3.58 -7.12 24.81
N PRO A 137 -3.97 -5.83 24.67
CA PRO A 137 -3.11 -4.83 24.08
C PRO A 137 -1.74 -4.80 24.77
N GLY A 138 -0.66 -4.84 23.99
CA GLY A 138 0.71 -4.88 24.52
C GLY A 138 1.32 -6.29 24.58
N VAL A 139 0.55 -7.35 24.34
CA VAL A 139 1.11 -8.70 24.15
C VAL A 139 1.79 -8.80 22.79
N VAL A 140 2.97 -9.43 22.79
CA VAL A 140 3.69 -9.78 21.56
C VAL A 140 4.06 -11.25 21.53
N ALA A 141 4.02 -11.81 20.32
CA ALA A 141 4.52 -13.13 20.01
C ALA A 141 5.91 -13.00 19.37
N LEU A 142 6.86 -13.81 19.83
CA LEU A 142 8.20 -13.87 19.23
C LEU A 142 8.46 -15.22 18.58
N SER A 143 9.29 -15.23 17.54
CA SER A 143 9.86 -16.47 17.02
C SER A 143 10.80 -17.13 18.03
N ARG A 144 10.98 -18.45 17.92
CA ARG A 144 11.71 -19.26 18.92
C ARG A 144 13.18 -18.89 19.06
N ASP A 145 13.81 -18.41 17.99
CA ASP A 145 15.15 -17.84 18.00
C ASP A 145 15.22 -16.52 18.78
N MET A 146 14.20 -15.67 18.63
CA MET A 146 14.10 -14.41 19.36
C MET A 146 13.80 -14.61 20.84
N LEU A 147 13.01 -15.64 21.20
CA LEU A 147 12.74 -15.99 22.60
C LEU A 147 14.01 -16.36 23.39
N ARG A 148 15.06 -16.86 22.72
CA ARG A 148 16.36 -17.11 23.38
C ARG A 148 17.04 -15.82 23.82
N SER A 149 16.85 -14.74 23.06
CA SER A 149 17.41 -13.41 23.33
C SER A 149 16.50 -12.59 24.26
N PHE A 150 15.18 -12.74 24.10
CA PHE A 150 14.11 -12.05 24.81
C PHE A 150 13.13 -13.08 25.38
N PRO A 151 13.43 -13.67 26.55
CA PRO A 151 12.58 -14.70 27.15
C PRO A 151 11.20 -14.15 27.54
N TYR A 152 10.25 -15.05 27.81
CA TYR A 152 8.91 -14.64 28.27
C TYR A 152 8.98 -13.72 29.49
N GLY A 153 8.03 -12.79 29.56
CA GLY A 153 7.99 -11.73 30.56
C GLY A 153 8.91 -10.54 30.26
N THR A 154 9.77 -10.62 29.23
CA THR A 154 10.61 -9.47 28.84
C THR A 154 9.72 -8.32 28.38
N ARG A 155 9.96 -7.14 28.96
CA ARG A 155 9.34 -5.88 28.53
C ARG A 155 10.18 -5.29 27.41
N ILE A 156 9.55 -4.93 26.30
CA ILE A 156 10.22 -4.36 25.14
C ILE A 156 9.53 -3.07 24.69
N THR A 157 10.31 -2.13 24.17
CA THR A 157 9.81 -1.05 23.32
C THR A 157 10.01 -1.41 21.86
N ILE A 158 9.07 -1.00 21.00
CA ILE A 158 9.12 -1.25 19.56
C ILE A 158 9.21 0.08 18.82
N GLU A 159 10.14 0.18 17.89
CA GLU A 159 10.31 1.32 17.00
C GLU A 159 10.26 0.86 15.53
N ASP A 160 9.34 1.42 14.75
CA ASP A 160 9.24 1.20 13.31
C ASP A 160 10.36 1.93 12.57
N LEU A 161 11.18 1.19 11.83
CA LEU A 161 12.30 1.75 11.07
C LEU A 161 11.84 2.63 9.91
N SER A 162 10.60 2.46 9.42
CA SER A 162 10.03 3.33 8.39
C SER A 162 9.48 4.65 8.95
N GLY A 163 9.36 4.77 10.27
CA GLY A 163 8.77 5.93 10.93
C GLY A 163 7.23 6.01 10.87
N ARG A 164 6.59 5.31 9.91
CA ARG A 164 5.17 5.51 9.59
C ARG A 164 4.22 5.12 10.72
N TYR A 165 4.56 4.11 11.52
CA TYR A 165 3.70 3.61 12.60
C TYR A 165 4.23 3.92 14.00
N ASN A 166 5.26 4.77 14.10
CA ASN A 166 5.84 5.13 15.39
C ASN A 166 4.84 5.80 16.33
N ASN A 167 3.85 6.53 15.81
CA ASN A 167 2.79 7.14 16.64
C ASN A 167 1.98 6.11 17.44
N LEU A 168 1.85 4.88 16.93
CA LEU A 168 1.10 3.80 17.59
C LEU A 168 1.97 2.97 18.55
N LEU A 169 3.29 2.95 18.33
CA LEU A 169 4.22 2.05 19.00
C LEU A 169 5.12 2.75 20.03
N ARG A 170 5.52 4.00 19.76
CA ARG A 170 6.42 4.75 20.64
C ARG A 170 5.76 5.05 21.98
N GLY A 171 6.57 5.02 23.04
CA GLY A 171 6.11 5.26 24.41
C GLY A 171 5.28 4.14 25.02
N ARG A 172 5.03 3.05 24.28
CA ARG A 172 4.32 1.88 24.79
C ARG A 172 5.29 0.78 25.17
N THR A 173 4.95 0.07 26.23
CA THR A 173 5.64 -1.14 26.66
C THR A 173 4.86 -2.35 26.17
N PHE A 174 5.58 -3.27 25.56
CA PHE A 174 5.08 -4.56 25.12
C PHE A 174 5.70 -5.67 25.97
N ILE A 175 4.98 -6.77 26.19
CA ILE A 175 5.44 -7.91 26.98
C ILE A 175 5.43 -9.15 26.10
N VAL A 176 6.57 -9.86 26.12
CA VAL A 176 6.72 -11.14 25.44
C VAL A 176 5.97 -12.21 26.23
N GLU A 177 4.82 -12.65 25.72
CA GLU A 177 3.98 -13.66 26.40
C GLU A 177 3.56 -14.80 25.46
N ASP A 178 3.83 -14.66 24.16
CA ASP A 178 3.34 -15.57 23.14
C ASP A 178 4.45 -16.04 22.20
N THR A 179 4.19 -17.11 21.45
CA THR A 179 5.17 -17.76 20.57
C THR A 179 4.64 -17.93 19.17
N MET A 180 5.44 -17.52 18.19
CA MET A 180 5.11 -17.74 16.79
C MET A 180 5.35 -19.21 16.37
N ALA A 181 4.70 -19.61 15.27
CA ALA A 181 4.88 -20.92 14.68
C ALA A 181 6.36 -21.24 14.38
N ALA A 182 6.73 -22.53 14.57
CA ALA A 182 8.10 -23.07 14.47
C ALA A 182 8.93 -22.61 13.28
N ARG A 183 8.29 -22.45 12.12
CA ARG A 183 8.91 -22.11 10.83
C ARG A 183 9.36 -20.65 10.72
N LYS A 184 8.93 -19.78 11.63
CA LYS A 184 9.24 -18.35 11.60
C LYS A 184 10.53 -18.11 12.37
N THR A 185 11.40 -17.27 11.82
CA THR A 185 12.66 -16.83 12.41
C THR A 185 12.79 -15.32 12.28
N GLY A 186 13.51 -14.68 13.19
CA GLY A 186 13.73 -13.23 13.22
C GLY A 186 12.44 -12.40 13.12
N SER A 187 11.35 -12.91 13.68
CA SER A 187 10.00 -12.37 13.49
C SER A 187 9.33 -12.05 14.82
N LEU A 188 8.47 -11.03 14.79
CA LEU A 188 7.65 -10.57 15.90
C LEU A 188 6.22 -10.38 15.40
N ASP A 189 5.23 -10.76 16.21
CA ASP A 189 3.82 -10.50 15.94
C ASP A 189 3.21 -9.67 17.07
N ILE A 190 2.58 -8.54 16.73
CA ILE A 190 1.92 -7.68 17.71
C ILE A 190 0.45 -8.06 17.78
N TRP A 191 -0.05 -8.36 18.98
CA TRP A 191 -1.47 -8.61 19.16
C TRP A 191 -2.29 -7.33 18.98
N MET A 192 -3.35 -7.41 18.18
CA MET A 192 -4.31 -6.32 17.95
C MET A 192 -5.74 -6.81 18.16
N SER A 193 -6.61 -5.90 18.64
CA SER A 193 -8.00 -6.23 18.96
C SER A 193 -8.86 -6.45 17.71
N THR A 194 -8.57 -5.76 16.60
CA THR A 194 -9.36 -5.85 15.37
C THR A 194 -8.52 -6.29 14.17
N ARG A 195 -9.17 -7.01 13.25
CA ARG A 195 -8.54 -7.44 11.98
C ARG A 195 -8.11 -6.25 11.13
N SER A 196 -8.91 -5.18 11.12
CA SER A 196 -8.61 -3.97 10.36
C SER A 196 -7.30 -3.32 10.82
N GLN A 197 -7.05 -3.26 12.14
CA GLN A 197 -5.78 -2.77 12.67
C GLN A 197 -4.61 -3.63 12.22
N ALA A 198 -4.75 -4.96 12.30
CA ALA A 198 -3.70 -5.89 11.89
C ALA A 198 -3.36 -5.78 10.38
N ILE A 199 -4.39 -5.66 9.53
CA ILE A 199 -4.21 -5.46 8.08
C ILE A 199 -3.52 -4.12 7.80
N ASN A 200 -3.97 -3.04 8.43
CA ASN A 200 -3.38 -1.71 8.24
C ASN A 200 -1.91 -1.71 8.69
N PHE A 201 -1.59 -2.40 9.79
CA PHE A 201 -0.23 -2.56 10.26
C PHE A 201 0.65 -3.32 9.26
N GLY A 202 0.17 -4.35 8.57
CA GLY A 202 0.95 -5.06 7.56
C GLY A 202 2.31 -5.59 8.07
N ALA A 203 3.21 -5.92 7.15
CA ALA A 203 4.55 -6.40 7.48
C ALA A 203 5.59 -5.29 7.35
N ARG A 204 6.46 -5.15 8.35
CA ARG A 204 7.48 -4.09 8.40
C ARG A 204 8.71 -4.51 9.20
N GLN A 205 9.77 -3.71 9.12
CA GLN A 205 10.94 -3.90 9.97
C GLN A 205 10.88 -2.97 11.17
N VAL A 206 11.10 -3.54 12.34
CA VAL A 206 11.10 -2.80 13.61
C VAL A 206 12.39 -3.09 14.37
N ARG A 207 12.80 -2.12 15.18
CA ARG A 207 13.78 -2.32 16.23
C ARG A 207 13.05 -2.60 17.54
N ILE A 208 13.39 -3.71 18.18
CA ILE A 208 12.97 -4.01 19.54
C ILE A 208 14.11 -3.73 20.50
N THR A 209 13.78 -3.15 21.65
CA THR A 209 14.75 -2.87 22.73
C THR A 209 14.16 -3.36 24.05
N ALA A 210 14.90 -4.19 24.77
CA ALA A 210 14.50 -4.64 26.10
C ALA A 210 14.57 -3.47 27.10
N ILE A 211 13.50 -3.31 27.86
CA ILE A 211 13.41 -2.39 28.99
C ILE A 211 13.85 -3.17 30.23
N ARG A 212 14.82 -2.62 30.96
CA ARG A 212 15.31 -3.19 32.21
C ARG A 212 14.47 -2.73 33.40
#